data_AF-A0A934TQM5-F1
#
_entry.id   AF-A0A934TQM5-F1
#
_cell.length_a   1.000
_cell.length_b   1.000
_cell.length_c   1.000
_cell.angle_alpha   90.00
_cell.angle_beta   90.00
_cell.angle_gamma   90.00
#
_symmetry.space_group_name_H-M   'P 1'
#
loop_
_entity.id
_entity.type
_entity.pdbx_description
1 polymer ?
#
loop_
_entity_poly.entity_id
_entity_poly.type
_entity_poly.pdbx_seq_one_letter_code
_entity_poly.pdbx_strand_id
1 'polypeptide(L)' 'MDAINAAEAFIASNPTATESAVLRKLLQALQEDSAFDLHSLYELNLASFDLAIDVMNAWRLQRYVRGRVVVAAVRLDQH' A
#
# COMPACT_ATOMS: atom_id res chain seq x y z
N MET A 1 8.81 11.12 0.89
CA MET A 1 8.54 10.15 1.97
C MET A 1 7.70 9.05 1.34
N ASP A 2 8.08 7.78 1.44
CA ASP A 2 7.27 6.67 0.91
C ASP A 2 6.04 6.48 1.81
N ALA A 3 4.83 6.57 1.24
CA ALA A 3 3.58 6.46 1.99
C ALA A 3 3.42 5.09 2.67
N ILE A 4 4.01 4.04 2.09
CA ILE A 4 4.02 2.69 2.67
C ILE A 4 4.84 2.70 3.96
N ASN A 5 6.04 3.27 3.93
CA ASN A 5 6.89 3.41 5.12
C ASN A 5 6.22 4.28 6.21
N ALA A 6 5.47 5.31 5.81
CA ALA A 6 4.72 6.14 6.75
C ALA A 6 3.60 5.36 7.44
N ALA A 7 2.87 4.52 6.69
CA ALA A 7 1.86 3.63 7.27
C ALA A 7 2.48 2.59 8.22
N GLU A 8 3.59 1.96 7.82
CA GLU A 8 4.32 1.00 8.67
C GLU A 8 4.82 1.66 9.97
N ALA A 9 5.38 2.87 9.89
CA ALA A 9 5.80 3.63 11.06
C ALA A 9 4.62 3.97 11.98
N PHE A 10 3.50 4.42 11.41
CA PHE A 10 2.28 4.69 12.18
C PHE A 10 1.78 3.44 12.91
N ILE A 11 1.74 2.31 12.21
CA ILE A 11 1.34 1.00 12.76
C ILE A 11 2.26 0.58 13.91
N ALA A 12 3.57 0.76 13.75
CA ALA A 12 4.57 0.40 14.76
C ALA A 12 4.46 1.29 16.01
N SER A 13 4.23 2.59 15.84
CA SER A 13 4.05 3.53 16.95
C SER A 13 2.70 3.38 17.66
N ASN A 14 1.66 2.90 16.96
CA ASN A 14 0.30 2.81 17.48
C ASN A 14 -0.29 1.39 17.30
N PRO A 15 0.31 0.34 17.87
CA PRO A 15 -0.02 -1.04 17.51
C PRO A 15 -1.45 -1.46 17.87
N THR A 16 -2.08 -0.81 18.84
CA THR A 16 -3.45 -1.11 19.31
C THR A 16 -4.52 -0.16 18.77
N ALA A 17 -4.15 0.84 17.98
CA ALA A 17 -5.10 1.75 17.38
C ALA A 17 -5.95 1.04 16.31
N THR A 18 -7.24 1.40 16.23
CA THR A 18 -8.15 0.86 15.22
C THR A 18 -7.66 1.15 13.81
N GLU A 19 -7.13 2.36 13.59
CA GLU A 19 -6.56 2.79 12.32
C GLU A 19 -5.37 1.90 11.91
N SER A 20 -4.53 1.50 12.87
CA SER A 20 -3.42 0.59 12.60
C SER A 20 -3.89 -0.82 12.22
N ALA A 21 -5.04 -1.26 12.70
CA ALA A 21 -5.63 -2.54 12.27
C ALA A 21 -6.13 -2.47 10.81
N VAL A 22 -6.81 -1.38 10.44
CA VAL A 22 -7.28 -1.15 9.06
C VAL A 22 -6.09 -1.00 8.09
N LEU A 23 -5.08 -0.20 8.44
CA LEU A 23 -3.89 0.00 7.60
C LEU A 23 -3.10 -1.29 7.40
N ARG A 24 -2.98 -2.16 8.42
CA ARG A 24 -2.37 -3.49 8.25
C ARG A 24 -3.13 -4.35 7.26
N LYS A 25 -4.46 -4.41 7.39
CA LYS A 25 -5.31 -5.16 6.45
C LYS A 25 -5.17 -4.64 5.02
N LEU A 26 -5.10 -3.32 4.85
CA LEU A 26 -4.90 -2.70 3.54
C LEU A 26 -3.56 -3.09 2.93
N LEU A 27 -2.47 -2.94 3.68
CA LEU A 27 -1.12 -3.31 3.20
C LEU A 27 -1.04 -4.79 2.84
N GLN A 28 -1.61 -5.67 3.67
CA GLN A 28 -1.66 -7.10 3.39
C GLN A 28 -2.45 -7.41 2.11
N ALA A 29 -3.65 -6.84 1.94
CA ALA A 29 -4.47 -7.06 0.76
C ALA A 29 -3.78 -6.60 -0.53
N LEU A 30 -3.08 -5.46 -0.47
CA LEU A 30 -2.29 -4.95 -1.59
C LEU A 30 -1.11 -5.86 -1.95
N GLN A 31 -0.43 -6.42 -0.95
CA GLN A 31 0.68 -7.35 -1.13
C GLN A 31 0.25 -8.69 -1.72
N GLU A 32 -0.88 -9.22 -1.26
CA GLU A 32 -1.38 -10.55 -1.61
C GLU A 32 -2.31 -10.53 -2.85
N ASP A 33 -2.63 -9.35 -3.39
CA ASP A 33 -3.63 -9.16 -4.45
C ASP A 33 -5.00 -9.76 -4.03
N SER A 34 -5.38 -9.52 -2.77
CA SER A 34 -6.59 -10.08 -2.14
C SER A 34 -7.66 -9.02 -1.87
N ALA A 35 -8.87 -9.47 -1.52
CA ALA A 35 -9.99 -8.58 -1.29
C ALA A 35 -9.81 -7.73 -0.02
N PHE A 36 -10.28 -6.49 -0.08
CA PHE A 36 -10.29 -5.55 1.04
C PHE A 36 -11.67 -4.89 1.16
N ASP A 37 -12.20 -4.80 2.38
CA ASP A 37 -13.48 -4.15 2.63
C ASP A 37 -13.34 -2.63 2.61
N LEU A 38 -13.87 -2.00 1.56
CA LEU A 38 -13.81 -0.54 1.37
C LEU A 38 -14.47 0.24 2.52
N HIS A 39 -15.50 -0.33 3.17
CA HIS A 39 -16.19 0.36 4.26
C HIS A 39 -15.24 0.68 5.43
N SER A 40 -14.26 -0.20 5.68
CA SER A 40 -13.28 0.00 6.74
C SER A 40 -12.41 1.26 6.57
N LEU A 41 -12.27 1.82 5.37
CA LEU A 41 -11.62 3.12 5.19
C LEU A 41 -12.44 4.26 5.79
N TYR A 42 -13.76 4.20 5.70
CA TYR A 42 -14.64 5.24 6.22
C TYR A 42 -14.76 5.23 7.75
N GLU A 43 -14.26 4.18 8.41
CA GLU A 43 -14.11 4.12 9.86
C GLU A 43 -12.87 4.90 10.35
N LEU A 44 -11.96 5.26 9.45
CA LEU A 44 -10.76 6.02 9.78
C LEU A 44 -11.09 7.49 10.05
N ASN A 45 -10.30 8.12 10.93
CA ASN A 45 -10.23 9.57 10.96
C ASN A 45 -9.63 10.10 9.64
N LEU A 46 -9.86 11.39 9.34
CA LEU A 46 -9.45 12.00 8.07
C LEU A 46 -7.94 11.84 7.77
N ALA A 47 -7.07 12.01 8.76
CA ALA A 47 -5.63 11.90 8.55
C ALA A 47 -5.20 10.46 8.20
N SER A 48 -5.79 9.46 8.86
CA SER A 48 -5.53 8.06 8.56
C SER A 48 -6.17 7.60 7.24
N PHE A 49 -7.32 8.18 6.87
CA PHE A 49 -7.93 7.97 5.56
C PHE A 49 -7.02 8.48 4.44
N ASP A 50 -6.53 9.72 4.55
CA ASP A 50 -5.63 10.31 3.56
C ASP A 50 -4.34 9.47 3.41
N LEU A 51 -3.77 9.01 4.52
CA LEU A 51 -2.63 8.10 4.50
C LEU A 51 -2.94 6.79 3.76
N ALA A 52 -4.13 6.23 3.93
CA ALA A 52 -4.56 5.02 3.21
C ALA A 52 -4.67 5.26 1.70
N ILE A 53 -5.18 6.42 1.27
CA ILE A 53 -5.22 6.82 -0.15
C ILE A 53 -3.80 6.94 -0.72
N ASP A 54 -2.89 7.58 0.03
CA ASP A 54 -1.49 7.74 -0.38
C ASP A 54 -0.77 6.39 -0.50
N VAL A 55 -1.03 5.45 0.41
CA VAL A 55 -0.53 4.07 0.32
C VAL A 55 -0.98 3.39 -0.97
N MET A 56 -2.27 3.47 -1.32
CA MET A 56 -2.78 2.87 -2.55
C MET A 56 -2.14 3.50 -3.81
N ASN A 57 -1.96 4.82 -3.81
CA ASN A 57 -1.28 5.54 -4.89
C ASN A 57 0.19 5.10 -5.05
N ALA A 58 0.92 5.03 -3.93
CA ALA A 58 2.31 4.57 -3.90
C ALA A 58 2.44 3.11 -4.37
N TRP A 59 1.57 2.23 -3.88
CA TRP A 59 1.55 0.81 -4.27
C TRP A 59 1.32 0.63 -5.76
N ARG A 60 0.33 1.35 -6.32
CA ARG A 60 0.03 1.37 -7.74
C ARG A 60 1.27 1.76 -8.55
N LEU A 61 1.94 2.85 -8.16
CA LEU A 61 3.16 3.31 -8.83
C LEU A 61 4.28 2.25 -8.78
N GLN A 62 4.52 1.62 -7.63
CA GLN A 62 5.52 0.55 -7.52
C GLN A 62 5.21 -0.63 -8.47
N ARG A 63 3.94 -1.00 -8.66
CA ARG A 63 3.55 -2.07 -9.59
C ARG A 63 3.76 -1.66 -11.06
N TYR A 64 3.46 -0.41 -11.43
CA TYR A 64 3.76 0.10 -12.78
C TYR A 64 5.27 0.13 -13.06
N VAL A 65 6.09 0.58 -12.11
CA VAL A 65 7.55 0.61 -12.27
C VAL A 65 8.11 -0.81 -12.38
N ARG A 66 7.70 -1.73 -11.49
CA ARG A 66 8.10 -3.15 -11.56
C ARG A 66 7.72 -3.79 -12.89
N GLY A 67 6.51 -3.54 -13.40
CA GLY A 67 6.07 -4.02 -14.71
C GLY A 67 6.97 -3.54 -15.86
N ARG A 68 7.41 -2.28 -15.85
CA ARG A 68 8.30 -1.75 -16.91
C ARG A 68 9.71 -2.33 -16.86
N VAL A 69 10.25 -2.58 -15.66
CA VAL A 69 11.58 -3.20 -15.51
C VAL A 69 11.58 -4.63 -16.03
N VAL A 70 10.52 -5.42 -15.75
CA VAL A 70 10.39 -6.79 -16.28
C VAL A 70 10.33 -6.79 -17.80
N VAL A 71 9.56 -5.89 -18.42
CA VAL A 71 9.47 -5.79 -19.88
C VAL A 71 10.82 -5.38 -20.52
N ALA A 72 11.59 -4.50 -19.86
CA ALA A 72 12.89 -4.09 -20.34
C ALA A 72 13.94 -5.22 -20.25
N ALA A 73 13.97 -5.98 -19.14
CA ALA A 73 14.88 -7.11 -18.96
C ALA A 73 14.62 -8.22 -19.98
N VAL A 74 13.35 -8.61 -20.18
CA VAL A 74 12.96 -9.63 -21.18
C VAL A 74 13.36 -9.25 -22.61
N ARG A 75 13.48 -7.95 -22.92
CA ARG A 75 13.91 -7.46 -24.24
C ARG A 75 15.42 -7.52 -24.48
N LEU A 76 16.25 -7.63 -23.43
CA LEU A 76 17.71 -7.67 -23.56
C LEU A 76 18.25 -9.09 -23.72
N ASP A 77 17.47 -10.11 -23.38
CA ASP A 77 17.86 -11.53 -23.48
C ASP A 77 17.53 -12.17 -24.84
N GLN A 78 17.04 -11.39 -25.82
CA GLN A 78 16.67 -11.88 -27.17
C GLN A 78 17.61 -11.41 -28.29
N HIS A 79 18.84 -11.00 -27.96
CA HIS A 79 19.87 -10.63 -28.94
C HIS A 79 21.22 -11.29 -28.66
#